data_AF-A0A3B3ULM2-F1
#
_entry.id   AF-A0A3B3ULM2-F1
#
_cell.length_a   1.000
_cell.length_b   1.000
_cell.length_c   1.000
_cell.angle_alpha   90.00
_cell.angle_beta   90.00
_cell.angle_gamma   90.00
#
_symmetry.space_group_name_H-M   'P 1'
#
loop_
_entity.id
_entity.type
_entity.pdbx_description
1 polymer ?
#
loop_
_entity_poly.entity_id
_entity_poly.type
_entity_poly.pdbx_seq_one_letter_code
_entity_poly.pdbx_strand_id
1 'polypeptide(L)'
;MEANWYMSPSPGNIFVGKGENRIGSRYKKVAYREYTDETFKTQKAREEHLSILGPIIHGEVGEQILIVFKNKASRPYSITPHGVKASENIRRKKIISRSCCSLTKTLKFKKKDQIYFQYVYLITQESNG
;
A
#
# COMPACT_ATOMS: atom_id res chain seq x y z
N MET A 1 46.66 19.94 25.85
CA MET A 1 45.58 20.89 25.50
C MET A 1 44.60 20.13 24.64
N GLU A 2 43.46 19.70 25.19
CA GLU A 2 42.43 19.03 24.39
C GLU A 2 41.31 20.01 24.07
N ALA A 3 41.15 20.33 22.78
CA ALA A 3 40.06 21.15 22.30
C ALA A 3 38.86 20.24 22.01
N ASN A 4 37.90 20.17 22.94
CA ASN A 4 36.59 19.60 22.67
C ASN A 4 35.75 20.64 21.89
N TRP A 5 35.79 20.53 20.56
CA TRP A 5 34.93 21.29 19.66
C TRP A 5 33.54 20.66 19.68
N TYR A 6 32.60 21.27 20.42
CA TYR A 6 31.19 20.94 20.30
C TYR A 6 30.72 21.29 18.89
N MET A 7 30.65 20.29 18.00
CA MET A 7 29.92 20.45 16.74
C MET A 7 28.45 20.70 17.06
N SER A 8 27.95 21.87 16.70
CA SER A 8 26.52 22.16 16.72
C SER A 8 25.78 21.07 15.95
N PRO A 9 24.77 20.40 16.54
CA PRO A 9 24.05 19.36 15.85
C PRO A 9 23.40 19.92 14.58
N SER A 10 23.52 19.18 13.48
CA SER A 10 22.88 19.55 12.21
C SER A 10 21.39 19.84 12.44
N PRO A 11 20.83 20.92 11.86
CA PRO A 11 19.41 21.25 11.99
C PRO A 11 18.46 20.08 11.61
N GLY A 12 18.91 19.17 10.72
CA GLY A 12 18.14 17.99 10.33
C GLY A 12 18.00 16.92 11.42
N ASN A 13 18.84 16.96 12.47
CA ASN A 13 18.85 15.96 13.54
C ASN A 13 17.53 15.88 14.31
N ILE A 14 16.73 16.95 14.30
CA ILE A 14 15.38 16.95 14.90
C ILE A 14 14.43 15.95 14.21
N PHE A 15 14.62 15.69 12.91
CA PHE A 15 13.77 14.79 12.13
C PHE A 15 14.32 13.37 12.03
N VAL A 16 15.65 13.22 11.93
CA VAL A 16 16.29 11.93 11.64
C VAL A 16 16.92 11.27 12.87
N GLY A 17 17.21 12.06 13.91
CA GLY A 17 17.90 11.60 15.11
C GLY A 17 17.10 10.57 15.89
N LYS A 18 17.76 9.47 16.28
CA LYS A 18 17.19 8.45 17.16
C LYS A 18 17.43 8.83 18.62
N GLY A 19 16.48 8.53 19.49
CA GLY A 19 16.59 8.74 20.93
C GLY A 19 15.47 8.01 21.64
N GLU A 20 15.50 8.01 22.98
CA GLU A 20 14.52 7.29 23.81
C GLU A 20 13.06 7.65 23.46
N ASN A 21 12.82 8.95 23.18
CA ASN A 21 11.50 9.46 22.75
C ASN A 21 11.42 9.80 21.25
N ARG A 22 12.33 9.28 20.41
CA ARG A 22 12.37 9.56 18.96
C ARG A 22 12.58 8.29 18.15
N ILE A 23 11.61 8.00 17.28
CA ILE A 23 11.64 6.86 16.34
C ILE A 23 12.86 6.94 15.38
N GLY A 24 13.25 8.17 15.02
CA GLY A 24 14.34 8.48 14.08
C GLY A 24 13.89 8.44 12.63
N SER A 25 14.83 8.20 11.71
CA SER A 25 14.60 8.32 10.25
C SER A 25 13.82 7.18 9.59
N ARG A 26 13.61 6.03 10.27
CA ARG A 26 13.03 4.83 9.66
C ARG A 26 11.62 4.57 10.17
N TYR A 27 10.64 4.65 9.27
CA TYR A 27 9.22 4.44 9.56
C TYR A 27 8.67 3.24 8.79
N LYS A 28 7.79 2.47 9.44
CA LYS A 28 7.05 1.39 8.79
C LYS A 28 5.91 1.98 7.97
N LYS A 29 5.96 1.79 6.66
CA LYS A 29 4.93 2.23 5.72
C LYS A 29 4.40 1.05 4.91
N VAL A 30 3.21 1.22 4.34
CA VAL A 30 2.63 0.30 3.36
C VAL A 30 2.76 0.95 2.00
N ALA A 31 3.14 0.19 0.98
CA ALA A 31 3.34 0.68 -0.37
C ALA A 31 2.62 -0.23 -1.37
N TYR A 32 2.08 0.37 -2.43
CA TYR A 32 1.53 -0.37 -3.56
C TYR A 32 2.66 -0.88 -4.45
N ARG A 33 2.56 -2.13 -4.91
CA ARG A 33 3.57 -2.79 -5.75
C ARG A 33 2.88 -3.55 -6.87
N GLU A 34 3.42 -3.43 -8.06
CA GLU A 34 2.98 -4.19 -9.23
C GLU A 34 3.58 -5.59 -9.22
N TYR A 35 2.76 -6.53 -9.70
CA TYR A 35 3.10 -7.92 -9.87
C TYR A 35 2.78 -8.32 -11.30
N THR A 36 3.50 -9.30 -11.83
CA THR A 36 3.30 -9.78 -13.21
C THR A 36 1.98 -10.50 -13.38
N ASP A 37 1.57 -11.27 -12.36
CA ASP A 37 0.45 -12.19 -12.45
C ASP A 37 -0.47 -12.12 -11.22
N GLU A 38 -1.69 -12.66 -11.36
CA GLU A 38 -2.70 -12.78 -10.30
C GLU A 38 -2.24 -13.60 -9.08
N THR A 39 -1.13 -14.33 -9.21
CA THR A 39 -0.55 -15.12 -8.11
C THR A 39 0.21 -14.25 -7.09
N PHE A 40 0.55 -13.01 -7.43
CA PHE A 40 1.33 -12.08 -6.61
C PHE A 40 2.67 -12.68 -6.11
N LYS A 41 3.31 -13.53 -6.93
CA LYS A 41 4.60 -14.15 -6.63
C LYS A 41 5.77 -13.28 -7.10
N THR A 42 5.75 -12.88 -8.36
CA THR A 42 6.85 -12.15 -9.01
C THR A 42 6.53 -10.66 -9.09
N GLN A 43 7.35 -9.84 -8.45
CA GLN A 43 7.23 -8.38 -8.55
C GLN A 43 7.85 -7.91 -9.87
N LYS A 44 7.19 -6.97 -10.55
CA LYS A 44 7.74 -6.35 -11.76
C LYS A 44 8.91 -5.44 -11.38
N ALA A 45 9.92 -5.34 -12.25
CA ALA A 45 11.02 -4.42 -12.07
C ALA A 45 10.49 -2.97 -11.96
N ARG A 46 11.01 -2.21 -11.00
CA ARG A 46 10.62 -0.82 -10.78
C ARG A 46 11.74 0.12 -11.19
N GLU A 47 11.36 1.34 -11.52
CA GLU A 47 12.29 2.44 -11.65
C GLU A 47 12.70 2.95 -10.26
N GLU A 48 14.00 3.17 -10.04
CA GLU A 48 14.53 3.49 -8.71
C GLU A 48 13.99 4.81 -8.15
N HIS A 49 13.73 5.78 -9.02
CA HIS A 49 13.26 7.11 -8.66
C HIS A 49 11.83 7.11 -8.10
N LEU A 50 11.00 6.10 -8.40
CA LEU A 50 9.62 5.99 -7.88
C LEU A 50 9.55 5.60 -6.39
N SER A 51 10.67 5.25 -5.74
CA SER A 51 10.81 5.16 -4.27
C SER A 51 9.58 4.56 -3.51
N ILE A 52 8.75 5.41 -2.92
CA ILE A 52 7.56 5.04 -2.13
C ILE A 52 6.27 5.04 -2.94
N LEU A 53 6.26 5.70 -4.09
CA LEU A 53 5.10 5.79 -4.97
C LEU A 53 4.73 4.40 -5.48
N GLY A 54 3.43 4.25 -5.76
CA GLY A 54 2.90 3.06 -6.38
C GLY A 54 3.33 2.92 -7.84
N PRO A 55 2.94 1.81 -8.49
CA PRO A 55 3.12 1.68 -9.93
C PRO A 55 2.30 2.71 -10.69
N ILE A 56 2.81 3.13 -11.84
CA ILE A 56 2.11 4.04 -12.74
C ILE A 56 1.07 3.22 -13.49
N ILE A 57 -0.19 3.65 -13.40
CA ILE A 57 -1.31 3.08 -14.15
C ILE A 57 -1.71 4.11 -15.19
N HIS A 58 -1.68 3.72 -16.46
CA HIS A 58 -2.07 4.56 -17.58
C HIS A 58 -2.98 3.77 -18.51
N GLY A 59 -3.74 4.50 -19.31
CA GLY A 59 -4.65 3.98 -20.33
C GLY A 59 -5.28 5.15 -21.07
N GLU A 60 -5.95 4.86 -22.16
CA GLU A 60 -6.57 5.85 -23.03
C GLU A 60 -8.06 6.07 -22.71
N VAL A 61 -8.59 7.19 -23.19
CA VAL A 61 -10.01 7.51 -23.01
C VAL A 61 -10.86 6.47 -23.72
N GLY A 62 -11.85 5.92 -23.00
CA GLY A 62 -12.71 4.86 -23.50
C GLY A 62 -12.22 3.46 -23.13
N GLU A 63 -11.00 3.32 -22.61
CA GLU A 63 -10.50 2.04 -22.10
C GLU A 63 -11.00 1.73 -20.69
N GLN A 64 -10.96 0.44 -20.35
CA GLN A 64 -11.25 -0.05 -19.01
C GLN A 64 -9.98 -0.53 -18.34
N ILE A 65 -9.71 -0.03 -17.14
CA ILE A 65 -8.61 -0.52 -16.32
C ILE A 65 -9.15 -1.55 -15.33
N LEU A 66 -8.61 -2.76 -15.40
CA LEU A 66 -8.84 -3.80 -14.42
C LEU A 66 -7.68 -3.83 -13.41
N ILE A 67 -7.99 -3.60 -12.13
CA ILE A 67 -7.01 -3.68 -11.04
C ILE A 67 -7.39 -4.84 -10.11
N VAL A 68 -6.53 -5.86 -10.05
CA VAL A 68 -6.62 -6.93 -9.06
C VAL A 68 -5.77 -6.55 -7.85
N PHE A 69 -6.41 -6.30 -6.72
CA PHE A 69 -5.76 -5.86 -5.50
C PHE A 69 -5.77 -6.95 -4.43
N LYS A 70 -4.59 -7.20 -3.87
CA LYS A 70 -4.39 -8.12 -2.75
C LYS A 70 -3.76 -7.38 -1.58
N ASN A 71 -4.50 -7.29 -0.47
CA ASN A 71 -3.97 -6.64 0.72
C ASN A 71 -3.09 -7.61 1.54
N LYS A 72 -1.77 -7.39 1.49
CA LYS A 72 -0.78 -8.12 2.32
C LYS A 72 -0.45 -7.43 3.65
N ALA A 73 -1.09 -6.29 3.94
CA ALA A 73 -0.83 -5.53 5.16
C ALA A 73 -1.66 -6.03 6.35
N SER A 74 -1.40 -5.48 7.53
CA SER A 74 -2.12 -5.85 8.75
C SER A 74 -3.49 -5.20 8.91
N ARG A 75 -3.72 -4.08 8.24
CA ARG A 75 -4.93 -3.25 8.32
C ARG A 75 -5.68 -3.33 6.98
N PRO A 76 -7.01 -3.13 6.97
CA PRO A 76 -7.77 -3.04 5.72
C PRO A 76 -7.35 -1.80 4.92
N TYR A 77 -7.17 -1.95 3.61
CA TYR A 77 -6.85 -0.88 2.66
C TYR A 77 -7.67 -1.06 1.39
N SER A 78 -7.89 0.02 0.66
CA SER A 78 -8.61 0.08 -0.62
C SER A 78 -7.90 1.02 -1.60
N ILE A 79 -8.26 0.93 -2.87
CA ILE A 79 -7.80 1.84 -3.93
C ILE A 79 -8.99 2.70 -4.32
N THR A 80 -8.79 4.01 -4.31
CA THR A 80 -9.78 4.99 -4.78
C THR A 80 -9.08 5.87 -5.80
N PRO A 81 -9.43 5.79 -7.08
CA PRO A 81 -8.82 6.60 -8.09
C PRO A 81 -9.50 7.97 -8.17
N HIS A 82 -8.80 8.91 -8.78
CA HIS A 82 -9.30 10.24 -9.12
C HIS A 82 -9.35 10.36 -10.64
N GLY A 83 -10.29 11.15 -11.19
CA GLY A 83 -10.39 11.41 -12.63
C GLY A 83 -10.88 10.22 -13.49
N VAL A 84 -11.37 9.14 -12.88
CA VAL A 84 -11.94 7.98 -13.60
C VAL A 84 -13.25 7.57 -12.97
N LYS A 85 -14.18 7.06 -13.77
CA LYS A 85 -15.46 6.57 -13.27
C LYS A 85 -15.32 5.13 -12.82
N ALA A 86 -15.64 4.85 -11.55
CA ALA A 86 -15.79 3.49 -11.10
C ALA A 86 -17.02 2.86 -11.77
N SER A 87 -16.86 1.69 -12.36
CA SER A 87 -18.03 0.91 -12.76
C SER A 87 -18.79 0.49 -11.50
N GLU A 88 -20.13 0.56 -11.52
CA GLU A 88 -20.97 0.20 -10.37
C GLU A 88 -20.80 -1.27 -9.96
N ASN A 89 -20.25 -2.10 -10.85
CA ASN A 89 -19.95 -3.52 -10.65
C ASN A 89 -18.60 -3.76 -9.94
N ILE A 90 -18.31 -3.03 -8.85
CA ILE A 90 -17.19 -3.39 -7.97
C ILE A 90 -17.57 -4.70 -7.25
N ARG A 91 -17.12 -5.83 -7.80
CA ARG A 91 -17.29 -7.15 -7.20
C ARG A 91 -16.46 -7.24 -5.92
N ARG A 92 -17.03 -6.81 -4.80
CA ARG A 92 -16.51 -7.11 -3.45
C ARG A 92 -16.70 -8.60 -3.16
N LYS A 93 -15.81 -9.48 -3.65
CA LYS A 93 -15.80 -10.88 -3.21
C LYS A 93 -15.28 -10.95 -1.76
N LYS A 94 -16.19 -10.88 -0.81
CA LYS A 94 -15.91 -11.20 0.61
C LYS A 94 -15.86 -12.72 0.74
N ILE A 95 -14.66 -13.32 0.70
CA ILE A 95 -14.50 -14.74 1.01
C ILE A 95 -14.68 -14.88 2.52
N ILE A 96 -15.82 -15.43 2.93
CA ILE A 96 -16.11 -15.83 4.31
C ILE A 96 -15.33 -17.12 4.56
N SER A 97 -14.30 -17.09 5.43
CA SER A 97 -13.70 -18.32 5.93
C SER A 97 -14.69 -19.00 6.88
N ARG A 98 -15.46 -19.96 6.35
CA ARG A 98 -16.16 -20.93 7.19
C ARG A 98 -15.11 -21.88 7.78
N SER A 99 -14.69 -21.63 9.01
CA SER A 99 -14.45 -22.74 9.94
C SER A 99 -14.75 -22.27 11.37
N CYS A 100 -15.87 -22.79 11.86
CA CYS A 100 -16.23 -22.82 13.26
C CYS A 100 -15.42 -23.91 13.99
N CYS A 101 -15.45 -23.81 15.33
CA CYS A 101 -15.07 -24.76 16.38
C CYS A 101 -13.60 -24.76 16.85
N SER A 102 -13.28 -24.81 18.14
CA SER A 102 -14.03 -24.69 19.42
C SER A 102 -12.98 -24.50 20.54
N LEU A 103 -13.29 -23.66 21.54
CA LEU A 103 -12.64 -23.49 22.86
C LEU A 103 -11.08 -23.57 22.97
N THR A 104 -10.44 -22.44 23.26
CA THR A 104 -9.57 -22.19 24.45
C THR A 104 -8.94 -20.79 24.33
N LYS A 105 -8.93 -20.04 25.43
CA LYS A 105 -8.35 -18.69 25.52
C LYS A 105 -6.83 -18.75 25.28
N THR A 106 -6.41 -18.51 24.04
CA THR A 106 -5.09 -17.96 23.71
C THR A 106 -5.23 -17.23 22.38
N LEU A 107 -5.09 -15.90 22.40
CA LEU A 107 -5.12 -15.05 21.21
C LEU A 107 -3.87 -15.32 20.36
N LYS A 108 -3.85 -16.46 19.65
CA LYS A 108 -3.01 -16.63 18.47
C LYS A 108 -3.78 -16.00 17.32
N PHE A 109 -3.33 -14.82 16.88
CA PHE A 109 -3.79 -14.20 15.64
C PHE A 109 -3.54 -15.18 14.49
N LYS A 110 -4.59 -15.94 14.12
CA LYS A 110 -4.60 -16.83 12.95
C LYS A 110 -4.17 -16.02 11.72
N LYS A 111 -3.35 -16.66 10.89
CA LYS A 111 -2.70 -16.13 9.68
C LYS A 111 -3.77 -15.67 8.66
N LYS A 112 -4.16 -14.40 8.83
CA LYS A 112 -5.04 -13.49 8.08
C LYS A 112 -5.67 -14.00 6.78
N ASP A 113 -6.99 -13.97 6.78
CA ASP A 113 -7.87 -13.87 5.62
C ASP A 113 -7.28 -12.88 4.58
N GLN A 114 -6.74 -13.40 3.47
CA GLN A 114 -6.26 -12.57 2.39
C GLN A 114 -7.46 -12.13 1.57
N ILE A 115 -7.90 -10.89 1.78
CA ILE A 115 -9.03 -10.33 1.04
C ILE A 115 -8.51 -9.86 -0.32
N TYR A 116 -9.09 -10.44 -1.38
CA TYR A 116 -8.86 -10.05 -2.76
C TYR A 116 -9.98 -9.11 -3.18
N PHE A 117 -9.62 -7.99 -3.80
CA PHE A 117 -10.56 -7.04 -4.37
C PHE A 117 -10.26 -6.90 -5.86
N GLN A 118 -11.31 -6.89 -6.67
CA GLN A 118 -11.22 -6.61 -8.09
C GLN A 118 -11.92 -5.29 -8.34
N TYR A 119 -11.20 -4.33 -8.90
CA TYR A 119 -11.71 -3.01 -9.27
C TYR A 119 -11.69 -2.87 -10.79
N VAL A 120 -12.78 -2.36 -11.34
CA VAL A 120 -12.88 -2.04 -12.77
C VAL A 120 -13.25 -0.57 -12.90
N TYR A 121 -12.35 0.19 -13.52
CA TYR A 121 -12.48 1.63 -13.74
C TYR A 121 -12.61 1.92 -15.23
N LEU A 122 -13.46 2.89 -15.57
CA LEU A 122 -13.62 3.41 -16.92
C LEU A 122 -12.89 4.76 -17.01
N ILE A 123 -11.98 4.89 -17.96
CA ILE A 123 -11.31 6.16 -18.23
C ILE A 123 -12.24 6.98 -19.10
N THR A 124 -12.77 8.05 -18.54
CA THR A 124 -13.62 8.99 -19.28
C THR A 124 -12.87 10.31 -19.45
N GLN A 125 -13.02 10.98 -20.60
CA GLN A 125 -12.62 12.38 -20.70
C GLN A 125 -13.38 13.17 -19.64
N GLU A 126 -12.65 13.90 -18.80
CA GLU A 126 -13.24 14.99 -18.04
C GLU A 126 -13.76 15.99 -19.07
N SER A 127 -15.08 16.15 -19.14
CA SER A 127 -15.65 17.33 -19.79
C SER A 127 -15.30 18.50 -18.89
N ASN A 128 -14.25 19.22 -19.25
CA ASN A 128 -13.99 20.54 -18.68
C ASN A 128 -15.24 21.38 -18.97
N GLY A 129 -16.01 21.69 -17.92
CA GLY A 129 -17.10 22.67 -17.97
C GLY A 129 -16.55 24.09 -17.91
#